data_AF-A0A820PTZ5-F1
#
_entry.id   AF-A0A820PTZ5-F1
#
_cell.length_a   1.000
_cell.length_b   1.000
_cell.length_c   1.000
_cell.angle_alpha   90.00
_cell.angle_beta   90.00
_cell.angle_gamma   90.00
#
_symmetry.space_group_name_H-M   'P 1'
#
loop_
_entity.id
_entity.type
_entity.pdbx_description
1 polymer ?
#
loop_
_entity_poly.entity_id
_entity_poly.type
_entity_poly.pdbx_seq_one_letter_code
_entity_poly.pdbx_strand_id
1 'polypeptide(L)'
;IIEHLNDLFRIVHSTNFKTSVRALQLLFRLSEQRSEIDDRYYNALYKKLSEPEWKNSKMLSTFLNLIFKSMLKDSMEARIRAFIKRLLQLCLFNDVPFICGILLLISEIVKRHSNGQTLLLFSQKSSFINE
;
A
#
# COMPACT_ATOMS: atom_id res chain seq x y z
N ILE A 1 21.32 -8.99 11.53
CA ILE A 1 20.47 -8.60 10.37
C ILE A 1 18.98 -8.74 10.69
N ILE A 2 18.50 -9.92 11.13
CA ILE A 2 17.08 -10.12 11.51
C ILE A 2 16.64 -9.19 12.67
N GLU A 3 17.53 -8.94 13.64
CA GLU A 3 17.28 -7.98 14.73
C GLU A 3 17.08 -6.55 14.21
N HIS A 4 17.98 -6.05 13.36
CA HIS A 4 17.83 -4.73 12.75
C HIS A 4 16.56 -4.59 11.89
N LEU A 5 16.11 -5.68 11.27
CA LEU A 5 14.83 -5.69 10.56
C LEU A 5 13.64 -5.53 11.53
N ASN A 6 13.67 -6.23 12.66
CA ASN A 6 12.65 -6.09 13.70
C ASN A 6 12.64 -4.68 14.30
N ASP A 7 13.81 -4.06 14.47
CA ASP A 7 13.90 -2.67 14.92
C ASP A 7 13.29 -1.70 13.90
N LEU A 8 13.52 -1.90 12.59
CA LEU A 8 12.87 -1.10 11.55
C LEU A 8 11.34 -1.23 11.58
N PHE A 9 10.82 -2.43 11.73
CA PHE A 9 9.37 -2.63 11.88
C PHE A 9 8.84 -1.98 13.16
N ARG A 10 9.58 -2.04 14.27
CA ARG A 10 9.21 -1.33 15.51
C ARG A 10 9.15 0.19 15.26
N ILE A 11 10.15 0.76 14.59
CA ILE A 11 10.18 2.19 14.24
C ILE A 11 8.94 2.59 13.42
N VAL A 12 8.52 1.78 12.45
CA VAL A 12 7.31 2.07 11.65
C VAL A 12 6.05 2.16 12.52
N HIS A 13 5.97 1.40 13.61
CA HIS A 13 4.78 1.38 14.47
C HIS A 13 4.84 2.34 15.64
N SER A 14 6.03 2.73 16.11
CA SER A 14 6.20 3.50 17.34
C SER A 14 6.67 4.94 17.14
N THR A 15 6.80 5.39 15.89
CA THR A 15 7.30 6.75 15.59
C THR A 15 6.32 7.55 14.74
N ASN A 16 6.55 8.87 14.68
CA ASN A 16 5.75 9.76 13.87
C ASN A 16 5.70 9.34 12.39
N PHE A 17 4.66 9.78 11.69
CA PHE A 17 4.46 9.47 10.28
C PHE A 17 5.69 9.71 9.39
N LYS A 18 6.43 10.80 9.57
CA LYS A 18 7.60 11.12 8.73
C LYS A 18 8.70 10.05 8.86
N THR A 19 9.08 9.72 10.09
CA THR A 19 10.08 8.68 10.36
C THR A 19 9.60 7.31 9.91
N SER A 20 8.32 7.01 10.14
CA SER A 20 7.67 5.78 9.66
C SER A 20 7.77 5.63 8.14
N VAL A 21 7.49 6.69 7.37
CA VAL A 21 7.60 6.66 5.90
C VAL A 21 9.03 6.40 5.45
N ARG A 22 10.04 6.99 6.10
CA ARG A 22 11.45 6.73 5.76
C ARG A 22 11.86 5.29 6.05
N ALA A 23 11.42 4.74 7.19
CA ALA A 23 11.65 3.34 7.52
C ALA A 23 10.94 2.41 6.53
N LEU A 24 9.70 2.71 6.13
CA LEU A 24 8.97 1.96 5.10
C LEU A 24 9.67 2.01 3.73
N GLN A 25 10.26 3.13 3.33
CA GLN A 25 11.05 3.20 2.09
C GLN A 25 12.26 2.28 2.12
N LEU A 26 12.93 2.16 3.27
CA LEU A 26 14.04 1.22 3.43
C LEU A 26 13.54 -0.23 3.40
N LEU A 27 12.44 -0.53 4.11
CA LEU A 27 11.83 -1.86 4.09
C LEU A 27 11.39 -2.27 2.69
N PHE A 28 10.87 -1.34 1.88
CA PHE A 28 10.54 -1.61 0.48
C PHE A 28 11.76 -2.06 -0.32
N ARG A 29 12.91 -1.38 -0.18
CA ARG A 29 14.15 -1.80 -0.86
C ARG A 29 14.62 -3.18 -0.43
N LEU A 30 14.47 -3.48 0.86
CA LEU A 30 14.82 -4.80 1.39
C LEU A 30 13.86 -5.88 0.87
N SER A 31 12.57 -5.56 0.72
CA SER A 31 11.56 -6.50 0.22
C SER A 31 11.79 -6.82 -1.25
N GLU A 32 12.23 -5.84 -2.04
CA GLU A 32 12.68 -6.05 -3.43
C GLU A 32 13.83 -7.07 -3.55
N GLN A 33 14.65 -7.23 -2.51
CA GLN A 33 15.78 -8.16 -2.47
C GLN A 33 15.45 -9.49 -1.78
N ARG A 34 14.42 -9.51 -0.92
CA ARG A 34 14.11 -10.63 -0.01
C ARG A 34 12.60 -10.79 0.10
N SER A 35 12.03 -11.74 -0.62
CA SER A 35 10.59 -12.02 -0.59
C SER A 35 10.07 -12.46 0.80
N GLU A 36 10.94 -12.99 1.66
CA GLU A 36 10.61 -13.40 3.04
C GLU A 36 10.01 -12.27 3.90
N ILE A 37 10.26 -11.00 3.56
CA ILE A 37 9.78 -9.85 4.32
C ILE A 37 8.56 -9.17 3.68
N ASP A 38 8.12 -9.61 2.50
CA ASP A 38 7.05 -8.98 1.74
C ASP A 38 5.77 -8.87 2.58
N ASP A 39 5.31 -9.97 3.16
CA ASP A 39 4.06 -9.98 3.92
C ASP A 39 4.10 -9.01 5.11
N ARG A 40 5.23 -8.95 5.83
CA ARG A 40 5.41 -8.01 6.93
C ARG A 40 5.44 -6.57 6.42
N TYR A 41 6.14 -6.32 5.32
CA TYR A 41 6.22 -5.01 4.69
C TYR A 41 4.84 -4.50 4.23
N TYR A 42 4.12 -5.27 3.42
CA TYR A 42 2.80 -4.88 2.91
C TYR A 42 1.78 -4.69 4.04
N ASN A 43 1.82 -5.53 5.08
CA ASN A 43 0.98 -5.34 6.26
C ASN A 43 1.29 -4.03 7.00
N ALA A 44 2.58 -3.71 7.19
CA ALA A 44 2.99 -2.47 7.85
C ALA A 44 2.59 -1.24 7.02
N LEU A 45 2.79 -1.29 5.70
CA LEU A 45 2.39 -0.24 4.76
C LEU A 45 0.86 -0.02 4.77
N TYR A 46 0.07 -1.10 4.72
CA TYR A 46 -1.39 -1.05 4.75
C TYR A 46 -1.93 -0.47 6.06
N LYS A 47 -1.35 -0.89 7.20
CA LYS A 47 -1.69 -0.33 8.51
C LYS A 47 -1.38 1.16 8.56
N LYS A 48 -0.21 1.58 8.09
CA LYS A 48 0.19 3.00 8.07
C LYS A 48 -0.74 3.86 7.21
N LEU A 49 -1.26 3.33 6.11
CA LEU A 49 -2.27 4.02 5.28
C LEU A 49 -3.61 4.22 6.03
N SER A 50 -3.91 3.37 7.00
CA SER A 50 -5.14 3.42 7.79
C SER A 50 -5.08 4.38 8.97
N GLU A 51 -3.91 4.90 9.34
CA GLU A 51 -3.73 5.85 10.44
C GLU A 51 -4.09 7.28 9.99
N PRO A 52 -4.71 8.12 10.82
CA PRO A 52 -5.14 9.47 10.42
C PRO A 52 -3.98 10.49 10.27
N GLU A 53 -2.78 10.16 10.77
CA GLU A 53 -1.65 11.08 10.89
C GLU A 53 -1.14 11.66 9.55
N TRP A 54 -1.45 11.02 8.43
CA TRP A 54 -0.94 11.44 7.12
C TRP A 54 -1.63 12.68 6.55
N LYS A 55 -2.85 13.02 6.99
CA LYS A 55 -3.68 14.08 6.37
C LYS A 55 -3.00 15.44 6.30
N ASN A 56 -2.23 15.81 7.34
CA ASN A 56 -1.55 17.10 7.42
C ASN A 56 -0.05 17.01 7.15
N SER A 57 0.43 15.85 6.68
CA SER A 57 1.87 15.62 6.55
C SER A 57 2.42 16.10 5.21
N LYS A 58 3.54 16.83 5.26
CA LYS A 58 4.37 17.14 4.09
C LYS A 58 4.94 15.89 3.40
N MET A 59 4.91 14.73 4.07
CA MET A 59 5.37 13.45 3.52
C MET A 59 4.29 12.70 2.73
N LEU A 60 3.04 13.20 2.66
CA LEU A 60 1.93 12.50 2.01
C LEU A 60 2.24 12.12 0.56
N SER A 61 2.76 13.05 -0.25
CA SER A 61 3.15 12.77 -1.64
C SER A 61 4.21 11.65 -1.73
N THR A 62 5.21 11.68 -0.84
CA THR A 62 6.24 10.63 -0.78
C THR A 62 5.64 9.28 -0.41
N PHE A 63 4.69 9.26 0.52
CA PHE A 63 4.01 8.06 0.97
C PHE A 63 3.10 7.47 -0.11
N LEU A 64 2.31 8.30 -0.80
CA LEU A 64 1.48 7.84 -1.93
C LEU A 64 2.33 7.29 -3.07
N ASN A 65 3.48 7.90 -3.36
CA ASN A 65 4.43 7.36 -4.34
C ASN A 65 5.02 6.00 -3.90
N LEU A 66 5.28 5.81 -2.60
CA LEU A 66 5.71 4.51 -2.08
C LEU A 66 4.62 3.45 -2.25
N ILE A 67 3.36 3.79 -1.94
CA ILE A 67 2.21 2.90 -2.15
C ILE A 67 2.07 2.53 -3.63
N PHE A 68 2.14 3.51 -4.54
CA PHE A 68 2.09 3.28 -5.98
C PHE A 68 3.17 2.29 -6.43
N LYS A 69 4.44 2.53 -6.07
CA LYS A 69 5.54 1.63 -6.41
C LYS A 69 5.37 0.23 -5.81
N SER A 70 4.87 0.16 -4.58
CA SER A 70 4.63 -1.10 -3.88
C SER A 70 3.56 -1.93 -4.56
N MET A 71 2.44 -1.31 -4.97
CA MET A 71 1.37 -1.98 -5.72
C MET A 71 1.81 -2.40 -7.11
N LEU A 72 2.63 -1.58 -7.80
CA LEU A 72 3.10 -1.90 -9.15
C LEU A 72 4.06 -3.10 -9.17
N LYS A 73 4.83 -3.30 -8.09
CA LYS A 73 5.79 -4.40 -7.94
C LYS A 73 5.15 -5.68 -7.37
N ASP A 74 4.02 -5.55 -6.67
CA ASP A 74 3.34 -6.67 -6.03
C ASP A 74 2.79 -7.65 -7.06
N SER A 75 3.08 -8.94 -6.92
CA SER A 75 2.49 -10.00 -7.77
C SER A 75 1.17 -10.53 -7.21
N MET A 76 0.84 -10.24 -5.95
CA MET A 76 -0.34 -10.73 -5.27
C MET A 76 -1.52 -9.77 -5.46
N GLU A 77 -2.34 -10.03 -6.48
CA GLU A 77 -3.48 -9.18 -6.82
C GLU A 77 -4.46 -8.92 -5.66
N ALA A 78 -4.62 -9.89 -4.75
CA ALA A 78 -5.48 -9.73 -3.59
C ALA A 78 -5.03 -8.58 -2.68
N ARG A 79 -3.70 -8.41 -2.49
CA ARG A 79 -3.13 -7.28 -1.74
C ARG A 79 -3.36 -5.97 -2.48
N ILE A 80 -3.11 -5.95 -3.79
CA ILE A 80 -3.35 -4.76 -4.62
C ILE A 80 -4.80 -4.31 -4.54
N ARG A 81 -5.76 -5.23 -4.69
CA ARG A 81 -7.20 -4.95 -4.54
C ARG A 81 -7.55 -4.42 -3.15
N ALA A 82 -6.91 -4.92 -2.09
CA ALA A 82 -7.12 -4.40 -0.74
C ALA A 82 -6.62 -2.95 -0.60
N PHE A 83 -5.46 -2.60 -1.18
CA PHE A 83 -4.97 -1.22 -1.23
C PHE A 83 -5.89 -0.32 -2.04
N ILE A 84 -6.31 -0.73 -3.25
CA ILE A 84 -7.25 0.03 -4.08
C ILE A 84 -8.54 0.31 -3.31
N LYS A 85 -9.14 -0.72 -2.69
CA LYS A 85 -10.35 -0.57 -1.87
C LYS A 85 -10.15 0.45 -0.75
N ARG A 86 -9.02 0.38 -0.04
CA ARG A 86 -8.71 1.34 1.04
C ARG A 86 -8.55 2.76 0.51
N LEU A 87 -7.84 2.96 -0.58
CA LEU A 87 -7.64 4.26 -1.20
C LEU A 87 -8.98 4.88 -1.62
N LEU A 88 -9.88 4.08 -2.21
CA LEU A 88 -11.24 4.53 -2.54
C LEU A 88 -12.07 4.86 -1.30
N GLN A 89 -11.94 4.10 -0.21
CA GLN A 89 -12.58 4.43 1.07
C GLN A 89 -12.08 5.78 1.62
N LEU A 90 -10.79 6.09 1.46
CA LEU A 90 -10.24 7.38 1.87
C LEU A 90 -10.82 8.54 1.05
N CYS A 91 -11.09 8.34 -0.25
CA CYS A 91 -11.71 9.38 -1.08
C CYS A 91 -13.06 9.88 -0.53
N LEU A 92 -13.79 9.06 0.23
CA LEU A 92 -15.10 9.46 0.80
C LEU A 92 -14.99 10.55 1.88
N PHE A 93 -13.79 10.80 2.43
CA PHE A 93 -13.58 11.67 3.58
C PHE A 93 -12.43 12.69 3.41
N ASN A 94 -12.01 12.94 2.17
CA ASN A 94 -10.94 13.89 1.86
C ASN A 94 -11.37 14.85 0.74
N ASP A 95 -10.57 15.87 0.48
CA ASP A 95 -10.87 16.96 -0.45
C ASP A 95 -10.69 16.56 -1.92
N VAL A 96 -11.29 17.35 -2.81
CA VAL A 96 -11.32 17.09 -4.26
C VAL A 96 -9.90 16.88 -4.85
N PRO A 97 -8.87 17.69 -4.52
CA PRO A 97 -7.51 17.46 -5.02
C PRO A 97 -6.96 16.07 -4.63
N PHE A 98 -7.17 15.64 -3.39
CA PHE A 98 -6.75 14.33 -2.93
C PHE A 98 -7.49 13.22 -3.68
N ILE A 99 -8.81 13.34 -3.82
CA ILE A 99 -9.64 12.37 -4.56
C ILE A 99 -9.13 12.18 -5.99
N CYS A 100 -8.92 13.29 -6.72
CA CYS A 100 -8.39 13.25 -8.08
C CYS A 100 -7.02 12.57 -8.14
N GLY A 101 -6.12 12.89 -7.19
CA GLY A 101 -4.80 12.27 -7.10
C GLY A 101 -4.87 10.75 -6.89
N ILE A 102 -5.76 10.28 -6.02
CA ILE A 102 -5.97 8.84 -5.78
C ILE A 102 -6.56 8.15 -7.01
N LEU A 103 -7.55 8.74 -7.68
CA LEU A 103 -8.15 8.16 -8.88
C LEU A 103 -7.14 8.06 -10.03
N LEU A 104 -6.26 9.07 -10.21
CA LEU A 104 -5.16 9.01 -11.17
C LEU A 104 -4.15 7.91 -10.80
N LEU A 105 -3.79 7.79 -9.53
CA LEU A 105 -2.89 6.74 -9.03
C LEU A 105 -3.46 5.35 -9.37
N ILE A 106 -4.74 5.11 -9.05
CA ILE A 106 -5.42 3.83 -9.34
C ILE A 106 -5.48 3.58 -10.86
N SER A 107 -5.83 4.60 -11.66
CA SER A 107 -5.86 4.49 -13.12
C SER A 107 -4.50 4.03 -13.66
N GLU A 108 -3.41 4.57 -13.13
CA GLU A 108 -2.07 4.25 -13.58
C GLU A 108 -1.62 2.84 -13.15
N ILE A 109 -2.04 2.37 -11.97
CA ILE A 109 -1.84 0.98 -11.55
C ILE A 109 -2.55 0.02 -12.51
N VAL A 110 -3.81 0.30 -12.84
CA VAL A 110 -4.61 -0.54 -13.75
C VAL A 110 -4.01 -0.57 -15.16
N LYS A 111 -3.43 0.52 -15.64
CA LYS A 111 -2.78 0.56 -16.96
C LYS A 111 -1.47 -0.21 -17.01
N ARG A 112 -0.67 -0.17 -15.94
CA ARG A 112 0.71 -0.69 -15.95
C ARG A 112 0.86 -2.09 -15.37
N HIS A 113 -0.06 -2.53 -14.52
CA HIS A 113 -0.01 -3.87 -13.95
C HIS A 113 -0.44 -4.91 -14.99
N SER A 114 0.26 -6.05 -15.07
CA SER A 114 0.03 -7.10 -16.08
C SER A 114 -1.42 -7.58 -16.13
N ASN A 115 -2.03 -7.73 -14.95
CA ASN A 115 -3.44 -8.12 -14.79
C ASN A 115 -4.34 -6.94 -14.38
N GLY A 116 -4.00 -5.71 -14.80
CA GLY A 116 -4.66 -4.50 -14.31
C GLY A 116 -6.18 -4.48 -14.49
N GLN A 117 -6.71 -5.04 -15.57
CA GLN A 117 -8.16 -5.10 -15.83
C GLN A 117 -8.91 -5.93 -14.79
N THR A 118 -8.32 -7.02 -14.28
CA THR A 118 -8.95 -7.87 -13.25
C THR A 118 -8.88 -7.25 -11.85
N LEU A 119 -8.06 -6.20 -11.65
CA LEU A 119 -7.98 -5.50 -10.38
C LEU A 119 -9.24 -4.67 -10.08
N LEU A 120 -9.90 -4.15 -11.12
CA LEU A 120 -11.16 -3.40 -10.99
C LEU A 120 -12.39 -4.31 -10.93
N LEU A 121 -12.27 -5.53 -11.44
CA LEU A 121 -13.30 -6.55 -11.32
C LEU A 121 -13.25 -7.10 -9.89
N PHE A 122 -14.14 -6.60 -9.02
CA PHE A 122 -14.40 -7.19 -7.70
C PHE A 122 -15.14 -8.54 -7.83
N SER A 123 -14.74 -9.39 -8.79
CA SER A 123 -15.33 -10.71 -8.96
C SER A 123 -15.06 -11.52 -7.70
N GLN A 124 -16.12 -11.76 -6.92
CA GLN A 124 -16.10 -12.77 -5.90
C GLN A 124 -15.89 -14.10 -6.62
N LYS A 125 -14.78 -14.78 -6.35
CA LYS A 125 -14.73 -16.21 -6.61
C LYS A 125 -15.70 -16.84 -5.61
N SER A 126 -16.97 -16.98 -5.99
CA SER A 126 -17.96 -17.77 -5.26
C SER A 126 -17.56 -19.23 -5.34
N SER A 127 -16.69 -19.66 -4.43
CA SER A 127 -16.53 -21.07 -4.07
C SER A 127 -17.76 -21.53 -3.29
N PHE A 128 -18.89 -21.65 -3.98
CA PHE A 128 -20.10 -22.32 -3.48
C PHE A 128 -20.86 -22.94 -4.65
N ILE A 129 -20.22 -23.85 -5.38
CA ILE A 129 -20.92 -24.95 -6.06
C ILE A 129 -19.99 -26.17 -6.00
N ASN A 130 -20.53 -27.30 -5.54
CA ASN A 130 -19.97 -28.64 -5.37
C ASN A 130 -19.44 -28.99 -3.96
N GLU A 131 -20.36 -29.03 -2.98
CA GLU A 131 -20.66 -30.28 -2.25
C GLU A 131 -22.17 -30.52 -2.27
#